data_AF-A0A8J8JVQ3-F1
#
_entry.id   AF-A0A8J8JVQ3-F1
#
_cell.length_a   1.000
_cell.length_b   1.000
_cell.length_c   1.000
_cell.angle_alpha   90.00
_cell.angle_beta   90.00
_cell.angle_gamma   90.00
#
_symmetry.space_group_name_H-M   'P 1'
#
loop_
_entity.id
_entity.type
_entity.pdbx_description
1 polymer ?
#
loop_
_entity_poly.entity_id
_entity_poly.type
_entity_poly.pdbx_seq_one_letter_code
_entity_poly.pdbx_strand_id
1 'polypeptide(L)'
;MNDLSQNQLLYKHVSFLKMSQQIVVKKDEKGLYLGNESYHRYDRLADAIDTINVEKGLGLYLVFRPLFKQVYDGFAYPNEYSLEDMFMKASASVIKAPIIETRISLRKHSIMYKFVDKKLEALDAVDKQMLRMGPENTKKIQAKLRQLVEAISELNNS
;
A
#
# COMPACT_ATOMS: atom_id res chain seq x y z
N MET A 1 -21.92 -18.13 14.59
CA MET A 1 -22.70 -16.88 14.42
C MET A 1 -21.97 -16.02 13.40
N ASN A 2 -22.73 -15.46 12.45
CA ASN A 2 -22.25 -15.04 11.13
C ASN A 2 -21.25 -13.88 11.12
N ASP A 3 -20.28 -14.07 10.24
CA ASP A 3 -19.06 -13.33 9.91
C ASP A 3 -19.34 -12.04 9.11
N LEU A 4 -20.34 -11.25 9.53
CA LEU A 4 -20.67 -9.94 8.93
C LEU A 4 -19.86 -8.77 9.54
N SER A 5 -18.85 -9.06 10.37
CA SER A 5 -18.08 -8.05 11.13
C SER A 5 -16.61 -7.91 10.73
N GLN A 6 -16.09 -8.70 9.78
CA GLN A 6 -14.71 -8.56 9.27
C GLN A 6 -14.44 -7.15 8.71
N ASN A 7 -15.44 -6.52 8.09
CA ASN A 7 -15.29 -5.15 7.59
C ASN A 7 -15.17 -4.11 8.72
N GLN A 8 -15.86 -4.28 9.85
CA GLN A 8 -15.85 -3.28 10.94
C GLN A 8 -14.53 -3.27 11.72
N LEU A 9 -13.87 -4.41 11.84
CA LEU A 9 -12.56 -4.50 12.51
C LEU A 9 -11.48 -3.79 11.68
N LEU A 10 -11.45 -4.00 10.35
CA LEU A 10 -10.59 -3.26 9.44
C LEU A 10 -10.79 -1.74 9.56
N TYR A 11 -12.04 -1.25 9.59
CA TYR A 11 -12.33 0.19 9.68
C TYR A 11 -11.77 0.87 10.94
N LYS A 12 -11.78 0.20 12.10
CA LYS A 12 -11.21 0.78 13.33
C LYS A 12 -9.69 0.89 13.24
N HIS A 13 -9.03 -0.16 12.74
CA HIS A 13 -7.58 -0.22 12.65
C HIS A 13 -6.98 0.58 11.50
N VAL A 14 -7.75 0.96 10.47
CA VAL A 14 -7.27 1.83 9.37
C VAL A 14 -7.73 3.29 9.49
N SER A 15 -8.44 3.65 10.57
CA SER A 15 -8.96 5.02 10.75
C SER A 15 -7.86 6.08 10.82
N PHE A 16 -6.65 5.73 11.26
CA PHE A 16 -5.47 6.61 11.21
C PHE A 16 -4.98 6.87 9.78
N LEU A 17 -5.32 6.00 8.81
CA LEU A 17 -5.07 6.20 7.38
C LEU A 17 -6.16 7.07 6.73
N LYS A 18 -7.16 7.53 7.48
CA LYS A 18 -8.18 8.45 6.98
C LYS A 18 -7.52 9.80 6.72
N MET A 19 -6.98 9.94 5.52
CA MET A 19 -6.34 11.16 5.04
C MET A 19 -7.33 12.32 5.20
N SER A 20 -6.90 13.36 5.91
CA SER A 20 -7.73 14.53 6.23
C SER A 20 -8.14 15.34 5.00
N GLN A 21 -7.50 15.09 3.85
CA GLN A 21 -7.71 15.84 2.62
C GLN A 21 -8.45 14.99 1.58
N GLN A 22 -9.40 15.63 0.88
CA GLN A 22 -10.20 14.96 -0.15
C GLN A 22 -9.37 14.68 -1.42
N ILE A 23 -9.76 13.61 -2.12
CA ILE A 23 -9.95 13.58 -3.58
C ILE A 23 -9.78 14.89 -4.38
N VAL A 24 -8.60 15.38 -4.80
CA VAL A 24 -8.54 16.50 -5.77
C VAL A 24 -8.83 15.96 -7.17
N VAL A 25 -10.05 16.25 -7.64
CA VAL A 25 -10.52 15.90 -8.98
C VAL A 25 -10.61 17.17 -9.81
N LYS A 26 -9.98 17.15 -10.98
CA LYS A 26 -10.01 18.25 -11.95
C LYS A 26 -10.89 17.89 -13.13
N LYS A 27 -11.30 18.91 -13.91
CA LYS A 27 -12.10 18.76 -15.12
C LYS A 27 -11.42 19.50 -16.27
N ASP A 28 -11.35 18.86 -17.43
CA ASP A 28 -10.95 19.47 -18.70
C ASP A 28 -11.95 19.08 -19.81
N GLU A 29 -11.62 19.36 -21.07
CA GLU A 29 -12.42 19.00 -22.24
C GLU A 29 -12.65 17.48 -22.37
N LYS A 30 -11.75 16.66 -21.82
CA LYS A 30 -11.82 15.18 -21.81
C LYS A 30 -12.52 14.65 -20.55
N GLY A 31 -13.14 15.51 -19.75
CA GLY A 31 -13.92 15.15 -18.57
C GLY A 31 -13.14 15.21 -17.25
N LEU A 32 -13.57 14.43 -16.26
CA LEU A 32 -12.94 14.42 -14.93
C LEU A 32 -11.65 13.61 -14.95
N TYR A 33 -10.65 14.05 -14.19
CA TYR A 33 -9.39 13.34 -14.03
C TYR A 33 -8.79 13.54 -12.64
N LEU A 34 -7.90 12.63 -12.28
CA LEU A 34 -7.15 12.69 -11.02
C LEU A 34 -6.14 13.83 -11.10
N GLY A 35 -6.33 14.88 -10.29
CA GLY A 35 -5.38 15.99 -10.22
C GLY A 35 -4.12 15.57 -9.46
N ASN A 36 -2.94 15.97 -9.94
CA ASN A 36 -1.66 15.63 -9.32
C ASN A 36 -1.55 16.08 -7.86
N GLU A 37 -2.28 17.13 -7.47
CA GLU A 37 -2.36 17.60 -6.08
C GLU A 37 -2.93 16.55 -5.13
N SER A 38 -3.69 15.58 -5.66
CA SER A 38 -4.15 14.43 -4.89
C SER A 38 -3.01 13.55 -4.36
N TYR A 39 -1.86 13.57 -5.03
CA TYR A 39 -0.70 12.77 -4.67
C TYR A 39 -0.05 13.31 -3.39
N HIS A 40 -0.03 14.63 -3.20
CA HIS A 40 0.57 15.30 -2.04
C HIS A 40 0.00 14.87 -0.68
N ARG A 41 -1.19 14.27 -0.68
CA ARG A 41 -1.73 13.63 0.53
C ARG A 41 -0.74 12.59 1.07
N TYR A 42 -0.06 11.87 0.20
CA TYR A 42 0.76 10.73 0.55
C TYR A 42 2.25 11.03 0.66
N ASP A 43 2.69 12.26 0.35
CA ASP A 43 4.12 12.61 0.35
C ASP A 43 4.77 12.31 1.71
N ARG A 44 4.17 12.77 2.81
CA ARG A 44 4.70 12.51 4.16
C ARG A 44 4.85 11.02 4.47
N LEU A 45 3.91 10.21 4.00
CA LEU A 45 3.98 8.75 4.20
C LEU A 45 5.08 8.14 3.33
N ALA A 46 5.14 8.52 2.06
CA ALA A 46 6.14 8.02 1.13
C ALA A 46 7.56 8.45 1.55
N ASP A 47 7.74 9.68 2.02
CA ASP A 47 9.00 10.21 2.54
C ASP A 47 9.41 9.50 3.84
N ALA A 48 8.46 9.28 4.76
CA ALA A 48 8.74 8.51 5.98
C ALA A 48 9.20 7.08 5.65
N ILE A 49 8.61 6.44 4.64
CA ILE A 49 9.04 5.12 4.16
C ILE A 49 10.43 5.24 3.51
N ASP A 50 10.65 6.20 2.62
CA ASP A 50 11.90 6.36 1.87
C ASP A 50 13.12 6.65 2.79
N THR A 51 12.88 7.33 3.90
CA THR A 51 13.91 7.65 4.91
C THR A 51 14.25 6.48 5.85
N ILE A 52 13.56 5.34 5.75
CA ILE A 52 13.90 4.14 6.54
C ILE A 52 15.33 3.72 6.21
N ASN A 53 16.19 3.72 7.22
CA ASN A 53 17.50 3.07 7.16
C ASN A 53 17.28 1.55 7.27
N VAL A 54 17.59 0.83 6.18
CA VAL A 54 17.28 -0.59 6.03
C VAL A 54 18.02 -1.44 7.05
N GLU A 55 19.31 -1.20 7.28
CA GLU A 55 20.13 -1.93 8.26
C GLU A 55 19.61 -1.77 9.69
N LYS A 56 19.35 -0.52 10.11
CA LYS A 56 18.80 -0.23 11.44
C LYS A 56 17.39 -0.78 11.60
N GLY A 57 16.58 -0.68 10.54
CA GLY A 57 15.23 -1.23 10.50
C GLY A 57 15.24 -2.75 10.65
N LEU A 58 16.17 -3.43 9.98
CA LEU A 58 16.35 -4.87 10.06
C LEU A 58 16.83 -5.31 11.45
N GLY A 59 17.79 -4.59 12.03
CA GLY A 59 18.23 -4.84 13.40
C GLY A 59 17.07 -4.72 14.40
N LEU A 60 16.24 -3.70 14.25
CA LEU A 60 15.05 -3.51 15.08
C LEU A 60 14.01 -4.62 14.86
N TYR A 61 13.79 -5.00 13.60
CA TYR A 61 12.89 -6.10 13.23
C TYR A 61 13.30 -7.39 13.93
N LEU A 62 14.58 -7.76 13.89
CA LEU A 62 15.09 -8.97 14.53
C LEU A 62 14.87 -8.98 16.05
N VAL A 63 15.07 -7.84 16.71
CA VAL A 63 14.81 -7.69 18.16
C VAL A 63 13.34 -7.92 18.49
N PHE A 64 12.42 -7.41 17.68
CA PHE A 64 10.97 -7.51 17.94
C PHE A 64 10.30 -8.71 17.25
N ARG A 65 11.00 -9.44 16.40
CA ARG A 65 10.50 -10.60 15.65
C ARG A 65 9.75 -11.61 16.52
N PRO A 66 10.21 -11.98 17.73
CA PRO A 66 9.47 -12.91 18.59
C PRO A 66 8.08 -12.39 18.98
N LEU A 67 7.93 -11.09 19.25
CA LEU A 67 6.64 -10.49 19.58
C LEU A 67 5.72 -10.46 18.36
N PHE A 68 6.25 -10.11 17.18
CA PHE A 68 5.47 -10.16 15.95
C PHE A 68 5.03 -11.58 15.61
N LYS A 69 5.91 -12.57 15.79
CA LYS A 69 5.58 -13.98 15.61
C LYS A 69 4.49 -14.44 16.57
N GLN A 70 4.54 -14.06 17.84
CA GLN A 70 3.50 -14.40 18.81
C GLN A 70 2.11 -13.89 18.38
N VAL A 71 2.05 -12.66 17.86
CA VAL A 71 0.80 -12.09 17.32
C VAL A 71 0.40 -12.78 16.02
N TYR A 72 1.37 -13.07 15.15
CA TYR A 72 1.17 -13.74 13.86
C TYR A 72 0.59 -15.16 14.03
N ASP A 73 1.14 -15.95 14.94
CA ASP A 73 0.70 -17.31 15.25
C ASP A 73 -0.71 -17.34 15.87
N GLY A 74 -1.21 -16.20 16.35
CA GLY A 74 -2.59 -16.02 16.79
C GLY A 74 -3.61 -15.90 15.65
N PHE A 75 -3.16 -15.68 14.40
CA PHE A 75 -4.01 -15.74 13.23
C PHE A 75 -4.08 -17.17 12.67
N ALA A 76 -5.21 -17.54 12.07
CA ALA A 76 -5.43 -18.87 11.50
C ALA A 76 -4.75 -19.06 10.12
N TYR A 77 -3.45 -18.73 10.01
CA TYR A 77 -2.65 -19.02 8.82
C TYR A 77 -2.13 -20.46 8.83
N PRO A 78 -1.91 -21.09 7.67
CA PRO A 78 -1.23 -22.38 7.60
C PRO A 78 0.16 -22.29 8.24
N ASN A 79 0.56 -23.32 8.99
CA ASN A 79 1.85 -23.35 9.71
C ASN A 79 3.08 -23.16 8.79
N GLU A 80 2.95 -23.50 7.50
CA GLU A 80 3.99 -23.35 6.48
C GLU A 80 4.13 -21.93 5.96
N TYR A 81 3.17 -21.04 6.27
CA TYR A 81 3.19 -19.64 5.84
C TYR A 81 3.75 -18.77 6.96
N SER A 82 4.98 -18.28 6.79
CA SER A 82 5.67 -17.49 7.81
C SER A 82 5.30 -16.01 7.81
N LEU A 83 5.68 -15.30 8.88
CA LEU A 83 5.59 -13.84 8.96
C LEU A 83 6.36 -13.18 7.81
N GLU A 84 7.54 -13.71 7.49
CA GLU A 84 8.36 -13.25 6.36
C GLU A 84 7.66 -13.49 5.02
N ASP A 85 7.03 -14.65 4.80
CA ASP A 85 6.29 -14.93 3.57
C ASP A 85 5.13 -13.94 3.37
N MET A 86 4.43 -13.61 4.46
CA MET A 86 3.41 -12.57 4.45
C MET A 86 3.99 -11.21 4.04
N PHE A 87 5.12 -10.81 4.62
CA PHE A 87 5.79 -9.58 4.26
C PHE A 87 6.25 -9.57 2.80
N MET A 88 6.85 -10.66 2.32
CA MET A 88 7.31 -10.80 0.93
C MET A 88 6.15 -10.71 -0.04
N LYS A 89 5.04 -11.42 0.22
CA LYS A 89 3.85 -11.39 -0.64
C LYS A 89 3.21 -10.00 -0.69
N ALA A 90 3.09 -9.33 0.45
CA ALA A 90 2.56 -7.97 0.50
C ALA A 90 3.46 -6.98 -0.24
N SER A 91 4.77 -7.06 -0.01
CA SER A 91 5.78 -6.22 -0.68
C SER A 91 5.78 -6.43 -2.19
N ALA A 92 5.75 -7.69 -2.65
CA ALA A 92 5.65 -8.02 -4.06
C ALA A 92 4.40 -7.42 -4.71
N SER A 93 3.27 -7.40 -3.99
CA SER A 93 2.04 -6.77 -4.48
C SER A 93 2.18 -5.26 -4.68
N VAL A 94 2.94 -4.57 -3.83
CA VAL A 94 3.19 -3.13 -3.98
C VAL A 94 4.24 -2.86 -5.06
N ILE A 95 5.30 -3.67 -5.10
CA ILE A 95 6.41 -3.56 -6.06
C ILE A 95 5.93 -3.76 -7.51
N LYS A 96 4.98 -4.67 -7.74
CA LYS A 96 4.42 -4.93 -9.08
C LYS A 96 3.40 -3.88 -9.54
N ALA A 97 2.93 -3.01 -8.64
CA ALA A 97 1.88 -2.06 -8.96
C ALA A 97 2.31 -1.13 -10.10
N PRO A 98 1.42 -0.84 -11.07
CA PRO A 98 1.79 -0.05 -12.24
C PRO A 98 2.04 1.42 -11.85
N ILE A 99 3.03 2.03 -12.50
CA ILE A 99 3.30 3.47 -12.43
C ILE A 99 2.73 4.12 -13.68
N ILE A 100 1.80 5.06 -13.50
CA ILE A 100 1.16 5.80 -14.59
C ILE A 100 1.47 7.28 -14.43
N GLU A 101 2.24 7.83 -15.35
CA GLU A 101 2.64 9.25 -15.36
C GLU A 101 1.69 10.11 -16.22
N THR A 102 0.80 9.46 -16.98
CA THR A 102 -0.17 10.12 -17.85
C THR A 102 -1.47 10.43 -17.12
N ARG A 103 -2.29 11.31 -17.70
CA ARG A 103 -3.62 11.69 -17.20
C ARG A 103 -4.52 10.47 -16.95
N ILE A 104 -4.97 10.30 -15.70
CA ILE A 104 -5.90 9.23 -15.31
C ILE A 104 -7.34 9.77 -15.27
N SER A 105 -8.16 9.35 -16.23
CA SER A 105 -9.58 9.72 -16.31
C SER A 105 -10.40 9.12 -15.17
N LEU A 106 -11.29 9.94 -14.60
CA LEU A 106 -12.21 9.56 -13.53
C LEU A 106 -13.67 9.72 -13.97
N ARG A 107 -14.55 8.93 -13.35
CA ARG A 107 -16.01 9.14 -13.38
C ARG A 107 -16.56 9.17 -11.97
N LYS A 108 -17.54 10.03 -11.74
CA LYS A 108 -18.23 10.10 -10.45
C LYS A 108 -19.12 8.86 -10.30
N HIS A 109 -19.05 8.20 -9.14
CA HIS A 109 -19.87 7.05 -8.78
C HIS A 109 -20.32 7.20 -7.33
N SER A 110 -21.53 7.74 -7.14
CA SER A 110 -22.04 8.17 -5.83
C SER A 110 -21.08 9.17 -5.14
N ILE A 111 -20.64 8.88 -3.92
CA ILE A 111 -19.69 9.68 -3.13
C ILE A 111 -18.22 9.45 -3.51
N MET A 112 -17.92 8.48 -4.38
CA MET A 112 -16.56 8.12 -4.77
C MET A 112 -16.29 8.39 -6.26
N TYR A 113 -15.01 8.36 -6.62
CA TYR A 113 -14.56 8.36 -8.01
C TYR A 113 -13.99 7.00 -8.39
N LYS A 114 -14.34 6.55 -9.60
CA LYS A 114 -13.82 5.34 -10.24
C LYS A 114 -12.96 5.72 -11.44
N PHE A 115 -11.98 4.90 -11.77
CA PHE A 115 -11.23 5.03 -13.01
C PHE A 115 -12.17 4.75 -14.20
N VAL A 116 -11.99 5.54 -15.27
CA VAL A 116 -12.73 5.32 -16.52
C VAL A 116 -12.14 4.15 -17.29
N ASP A 117 -10.82 4.02 -17.29
CA ASP A 117 -10.14 2.87 -17.88
C ASP A 117 -10.52 1.59 -17.12
N LYS A 118 -11.16 0.65 -17.82
CA LYS A 118 -11.62 -0.62 -17.24
C LYS A 118 -10.47 -1.48 -16.74
N LYS A 119 -9.28 -1.40 -17.35
CA LYS A 119 -8.10 -2.14 -16.90
C LYS A 119 -7.65 -1.60 -15.55
N LEU A 120 -7.55 -0.28 -15.41
CA LEU A 120 -7.19 0.36 -14.13
C LEU A 120 -8.26 0.13 -13.05
N GLU A 121 -9.54 0.15 -13.44
CA GLU A 121 -10.64 -0.10 -12.49
C GLU A 121 -10.77 -1.59 -12.12
N ALA A 122 -10.18 -2.51 -12.86
CA ALA A 122 -10.14 -3.94 -12.52
C ALA A 122 -8.95 -4.34 -11.65
N LEU A 123 -7.98 -3.44 -11.45
CA LEU A 123 -6.84 -3.68 -10.57
C LEU A 123 -7.28 -3.96 -9.13
N ASP A 124 -6.41 -4.63 -8.36
CA ASP A 124 -6.68 -4.87 -6.95
C ASP A 124 -6.63 -3.56 -6.13
N ALA A 125 -7.03 -3.64 -4.86
CA ALA A 125 -7.09 -2.46 -4.00
C ALA A 125 -5.71 -1.81 -3.78
N VAL A 126 -4.64 -2.60 -3.75
CA VAL A 126 -3.26 -2.12 -3.51
C VAL A 126 -2.76 -1.37 -4.73
N ASP A 127 -2.93 -1.96 -5.92
CA ASP A 127 -2.57 -1.35 -7.20
C ASP A 127 -3.31 -0.02 -7.40
N LYS A 128 -4.63 0.01 -7.17
CA LYS A 128 -5.41 1.25 -7.24
C LYS A 128 -4.95 2.28 -6.22
N GLN A 129 -4.51 1.85 -5.04
CA GLN A 129 -4.00 2.74 -4.02
C GLN A 129 -2.67 3.36 -4.46
N MET A 130 -1.75 2.60 -5.05
CA MET A 130 -0.51 3.13 -5.61
C MET A 130 -0.79 4.16 -6.71
N LEU A 131 -1.74 3.87 -7.62
CA LEU A 131 -2.18 4.86 -8.63
C LEU A 131 -2.70 6.15 -7.99
N ARG A 132 -3.39 6.07 -6.86
CA ARG A 132 -3.90 7.25 -6.12
C ARG A 132 -2.82 8.00 -5.34
N MET A 133 -1.70 7.35 -5.04
CA MET A 133 -0.53 7.97 -4.43
C MET A 133 0.30 8.74 -5.44
N GLY A 134 0.16 8.41 -6.73
CA GLY A 134 0.88 9.04 -7.82
C GLY A 134 2.23 8.38 -8.10
N PRO A 135 2.85 8.70 -9.25
CA PRO A 135 4.04 8.01 -9.73
C PRO A 135 5.23 8.17 -8.78
N GLU A 136 5.50 9.38 -8.30
CA GLU A 136 6.68 9.65 -7.46
C GLU A 136 6.61 8.96 -6.10
N ASN A 137 5.48 9.07 -5.41
CA ASN A 137 5.29 8.39 -4.12
C ASN A 137 5.31 6.87 -4.28
N THR A 138 4.71 6.33 -5.35
CA THR A 138 4.77 4.91 -5.65
C THR A 138 6.22 4.46 -5.87
N LYS A 139 7.01 5.18 -6.66
CA LYS A 139 8.43 4.86 -6.90
C LYS A 139 9.23 4.81 -5.61
N LYS A 140 9.09 5.80 -4.72
CA LYS A 140 9.75 5.84 -3.40
C LYS A 140 9.43 4.60 -2.58
N ILE A 141 8.14 4.29 -2.44
CA ILE A 141 7.67 3.13 -1.66
C ILE A 141 8.21 1.83 -2.27
N GLN A 142 8.08 1.65 -3.59
CA GLN A 142 8.57 0.45 -4.26
C GLN A 142 10.08 0.30 -4.13
N ALA A 143 10.85 1.38 -4.25
CA ALA A 143 12.30 1.36 -4.10
C ALA A 143 12.71 0.91 -2.70
N LYS A 144 12.11 1.49 -1.65
CA LYS A 144 12.39 1.07 -0.28
C LYS A 144 11.99 -0.38 -0.01
N LEU A 145 10.83 -0.80 -0.50
CA LEU A 145 10.37 -2.18 -0.32
C LEU A 145 11.30 -3.19 -0.98
N ARG A 146 11.89 -2.88 -2.14
CA ARG A 146 12.90 -3.75 -2.77
C ARG A 146 14.11 -3.93 -1.86
N GLN A 147 14.62 -2.84 -1.27
CA GLN A 147 15.75 -2.91 -0.32
C GLN A 147 15.42 -3.74 0.93
N LEU A 148 14.21 -3.57 1.48
CA LEU A 148 13.77 -4.33 2.66
C LEU A 148 13.59 -5.83 2.33
N VAL A 149 13.03 -6.14 1.17
CA VAL A 149 12.88 -7.53 0.69
C VAL A 149 14.24 -8.18 0.53
N GLU A 150 15.20 -7.51 -0.10
CA GLU A 150 16.57 -8.00 -0.27
C GLU A 150 17.21 -8.31 1.08
N ALA A 151 17.19 -7.34 1.99
CA ALA A 151 17.81 -7.49 3.32
C ALA A 151 17.17 -8.60 4.16
N ILE A 152 15.84 -8.79 4.10
CA ILE A 152 15.17 -9.90 4.79
C ILE A 152 15.46 -11.25 4.12
N SER A 153 15.62 -11.28 2.80
CA SER A 153 15.94 -12.51 2.07
C SER A 153 17.33 -13.01 2.43
N GLU A 154 18.30 -12.11 2.55
CA GLU A 154 19.68 -12.44 2.95
C GLU A 154 19.76 -13.07 4.34
N LEU A 155 18.94 -12.59 5.29
CA LEU A 155 18.86 -13.19 6.63
C LEU A 155 18.38 -14.64 6.63
N ASN A 156 17.43 -14.97 5.77
CA ASN A 156 16.84 -16.32 5.71
C ASN A 156 17.76 -17.34 5.01
N ASN A 157 18.75 -16.86 4.27
CA ASN A 157 19.75 -17.68 3.57
C ASN A 157 21.06 -17.86 4.37
N SER A 158 21.16 -17.25 5.57
CA SER A 158 22.32 -17.30 6.47
C SER A 158 22.08 -18.24 7.65
#